data_AF-A0A9Q0F1B0-F1
#
_entry.id   AF-A0A9Q0F1B0-F1
#
_cell.length_a   1.000
_cell.length_b   1.000
_cell.length_c   1.000
_cell.angle_alpha   90.00
_cell.angle_beta   90.00
_cell.angle_gamma   90.00
#
_symmetry.space_group_name_H-M   'P 1'
#
loop_
_entity.id
_entity.type
_entity.pdbx_description
1 polymer ?
#
loop_
_entity_poly.entity_id
_entity_poly.type
_entity_poly.pdbx_seq_one_letter_code
_entity_poly.pdbx_strand_id
1 'polypeptide(L)'
;MNKSIRPTSPSHCNQRDETKRTFSKAEVREIVRNEVQNANKQSQGKVDVLLKAIEQLANDTHYECAMGKLEEVPLYPPLPAAPFPSALDVHAASYNTPKQLSVQLALIRNPPGLSVLWNVEEEDPSAPPMESYSVYMTVEKDKGSCVFAEWKTLGVVKAIPLPMCVLISRFKPGYNVCFAVVGKDVFGCYGPYSKIHLALIPDTNLT
;
A
#
# COMPACT_ATOMS: atom_id res chain seq x y z
N MET A 1 66.13 76.67 -2.84
CA MET A 1 65.60 76.53 -1.46
C MET A 1 64.15 76.06 -1.52
N ASN A 2 63.66 75.43 -0.45
CA ASN A 2 62.31 74.84 -0.28
C ASN A 2 61.15 75.81 -0.66
N LYS A 3 59.89 75.42 -0.92
CA LYS A 3 59.01 74.32 -0.44
C LYS A 3 58.02 73.96 -1.59
N SER A 4 57.51 72.75 -1.83
CA SER A 4 56.79 71.78 -0.98
C SER A 4 55.46 72.26 -0.38
N ILE A 5 54.34 72.11 -1.11
CA ILE A 5 52.96 72.07 -0.58
C ILE A 5 52.10 71.03 -1.35
N ARG A 6 51.57 70.03 -0.63
CA ARG A 6 50.30 69.29 -0.88
C ARG A 6 49.24 69.91 0.07
N PRO A 7 47.90 69.72 -0.06
CA PRO A 7 47.16 68.53 -0.53
C PRO A 7 46.06 68.93 -1.58
N THR A 8 45.00 68.21 -1.96
CA THR A 8 44.20 67.12 -1.32
C THR A 8 43.40 66.35 -2.39
N SER A 9 43.11 65.06 -2.15
CA SER A 9 42.09 64.30 -2.90
C SER A 9 40.88 64.02 -1.98
N PRO A 10 39.65 64.23 -2.47
CA PRO A 10 38.66 63.14 -2.53
C PRO A 10 37.81 63.22 -3.83
N SER A 11 37.02 62.24 -4.26
CA SER A 11 36.76 60.87 -3.79
C SER A 11 36.20 60.06 -4.96
N HIS A 12 36.49 58.76 -5.03
CA HIS A 12 35.82 57.85 -5.98
C HIS A 12 34.30 57.82 -5.73
N CYS A 13 33.50 57.98 -6.78
CA CYS A 13 32.11 57.54 -6.80
C CYS A 13 31.93 56.60 -8.01
N ASN A 14 31.91 55.30 -7.76
CA ASN A 14 31.63 54.31 -8.80
C ASN A 14 30.12 54.20 -9.00
N GLN A 15 29.58 55.00 -9.91
CA GLN A 15 28.22 54.77 -10.39
C GLN A 15 28.21 53.54 -11.31
N ARG A 16 27.43 52.54 -10.92
CA ARG A 16 27.21 51.31 -11.68
C ARG A 16 26.24 51.64 -12.80
N ASP A 17 26.68 51.50 -14.04
CA ASP A 17 25.85 51.88 -15.20
C ASP A 17 24.76 50.82 -15.43
N GLU A 18 23.53 51.12 -15.03
CA GLU A 18 22.37 50.28 -15.31
C GLU A 18 21.98 50.43 -16.79
N THR A 19 22.51 49.55 -17.65
CA THR A 19 22.07 49.45 -19.05
C THR A 19 20.59 49.05 -19.14
N LYS A 20 19.72 50.05 -19.12
CA LYS A 20 18.26 49.92 -19.28
C LYS A 20 17.94 49.54 -20.73
N ARG A 21 17.83 48.23 -20.97
CA ARG A 21 17.40 47.68 -22.26
C ARG A 21 15.95 48.09 -22.53
N THR A 22 15.76 48.98 -23.50
CA THR A 22 14.44 49.34 -24.01
C THR A 22 13.92 48.24 -24.93
N PHE A 23 12.63 47.91 -24.82
CA PHE A 23 11.95 46.96 -25.69
C PHE A 23 10.84 47.69 -26.45
N SER A 24 10.67 47.37 -27.72
CA SER A 24 9.52 47.83 -28.49
C SER A 24 8.22 47.17 -28.01
N LYS A 25 7.10 47.85 -28.24
CA LYS A 25 5.75 47.31 -27.99
C LYS A 25 5.48 45.99 -28.73
N ALA A 26 6.19 45.72 -29.83
CA ALA A 26 6.11 44.47 -30.56
C ALA A 26 6.87 43.34 -29.83
N GLU A 27 8.11 43.57 -29.40
CA GLU A 27 8.90 42.58 -28.65
C GLU A 27 8.22 42.17 -27.33
N VAL A 28 7.67 43.13 -26.58
CA VAL A 28 6.94 42.83 -25.34
C VAL A 28 5.72 41.94 -25.61
N ARG A 29 4.99 42.18 -26.71
CA ARG A 29 3.85 41.31 -27.11
C ARG A 29 4.30 39.91 -27.50
N GLU A 30 5.46 39.78 -28.14
CA GLU A 30 6.02 38.50 -28.56
C GLU A 30 6.48 37.66 -27.36
N ILE A 31 7.18 38.29 -26.40
CA ILE A 31 7.59 37.65 -25.15
C ILE A 31 6.37 37.10 -24.39
N VAL A 32 5.35 37.94 -24.18
CA VAL A 32 4.11 37.51 -23.49
C VAL A 32 3.41 36.37 -24.25
N ARG A 33 3.35 36.40 -25.59
CA ARG A 33 2.75 35.30 -26.37
C ARG A 33 3.53 34.00 -26.17
N ASN A 34 4.86 34.05 -26.24
CA ASN A 34 5.72 32.88 -26.10
C ASN A 34 5.66 32.29 -24.67
N GLU A 35 5.63 33.13 -23.64
CA GLU A 35 5.44 32.70 -22.25
C GLU A 35 4.08 32.01 -22.06
N VAL A 36 2.99 32.60 -22.55
CA VAL A 36 1.64 32.00 -22.50
C VAL A 36 1.59 30.66 -23.24
N GLN A 37 2.18 30.56 -24.43
CA GLN A 37 2.21 29.32 -25.20
C GLN A 37 3.05 28.23 -24.51
N ASN A 38 4.20 28.58 -23.93
CA ASN A 38 5.03 27.64 -23.18
C ASN A 38 4.33 27.16 -21.90
N ALA A 39 3.70 28.06 -21.14
CA ALA A 39 2.92 27.71 -19.96
C ALA A 39 1.75 26.77 -20.32
N ASN A 40 1.01 27.08 -21.40
CA ASN A 40 -0.10 26.25 -21.86
C ASN A 40 0.36 24.85 -22.33
N LYS A 41 1.50 24.77 -23.03
CA LYS A 41 2.09 23.48 -23.43
C LYS A 41 2.56 22.67 -22.22
N GLN A 42 3.11 23.32 -21.19
CA GLN A 42 3.50 22.68 -19.94
C GLN A 42 2.29 22.19 -19.13
N SER A 43 1.19 22.96 -19.07
CA SER A 43 -0.04 22.51 -18.43
C SER A 43 -0.69 21.37 -19.18
N GLN A 44 -0.74 21.41 -20.52
CA GLN A 44 -1.28 20.32 -21.32
C GLN A 44 -0.50 19.01 -21.07
N GLY A 45 0.84 19.06 -21.10
CA GLY A 45 1.66 17.88 -20.80
C GLY A 45 1.43 17.30 -19.40
N LYS A 46 1.11 18.13 -18.39
CA LYS A 46 0.71 17.66 -17.06
C LYS A 46 -0.68 17.02 -17.07
N VAL A 47 -1.64 17.59 -17.81
CA VAL A 47 -2.99 17.03 -17.99
C VAL A 47 -2.91 15.69 -18.71
N ASP A 48 -2.12 15.56 -19.78
CA ASP A 48 -1.95 14.31 -20.53
C ASP A 48 -1.34 13.19 -19.67
N VAL A 49 -0.40 13.53 -18.77
CA VAL A 49 0.18 12.59 -17.80
C VAL A 49 -0.86 12.18 -16.74
N LEU A 50 -1.65 13.12 -16.23
CA LEU A 50 -2.73 12.81 -15.27
C LEU A 50 -3.83 11.97 -15.92
N LEU A 51 -4.21 12.26 -17.17
CA LEU A 51 -5.22 11.50 -17.90
C LEU A 51 -4.75 10.06 -18.12
N LYS A 52 -3.48 9.85 -18.52
CA LYS A 52 -2.90 8.51 -18.62
C LYS A 52 -2.81 7.78 -17.29
N ALA A 53 -2.58 8.47 -16.18
CA ALA A 53 -2.64 7.86 -14.85
C ALA A 53 -4.08 7.47 -14.48
N ILE A 54 -5.08 8.27 -14.87
CA ILE A 54 -6.52 7.98 -14.70
C ILE A 54 -7.00 6.87 -15.64
N GLU A 55 -6.35 6.67 -16.80
CA GLU A 55 -6.54 5.56 -17.75
C GLU A 55 -5.67 4.32 -17.45
N GLN A 56 -4.76 4.38 -16.47
CA GLN A 56 -4.13 3.21 -15.85
C GLN A 56 -4.92 2.77 -14.60
N LEU A 57 -5.49 3.75 -13.88
CA LEU A 57 -6.84 3.60 -13.32
C LEU A 57 -7.86 3.42 -14.47
N ALA A 58 -9.15 3.16 -14.21
CA ALA A 58 -10.12 2.63 -15.20
C ALA A 58 -9.77 1.31 -15.98
N ASN A 59 -8.51 0.91 -16.19
CA ASN A 59 -8.10 -0.34 -16.89
C ASN A 59 -7.45 -1.45 -16.02
N ASP A 60 -6.72 -1.16 -14.93
CA ASP A 60 -6.50 -2.13 -13.83
C ASP A 60 -7.84 -2.68 -13.31
N THR A 61 -8.22 -3.90 -13.72
CA THR A 61 -9.44 -4.64 -13.27
C THR A 61 -9.62 -4.78 -11.74
N HIS A 62 -8.64 -4.33 -10.96
CA HIS A 62 -8.65 -4.22 -9.50
C HIS A 62 -9.84 -3.42 -8.92
N TYR A 63 -10.27 -2.30 -9.52
CA TYR A 63 -11.49 -1.61 -9.06
C TYR A 63 -12.78 -2.16 -9.65
N GLU A 64 -12.79 -3.01 -10.68
CA GLU A 64 -14.02 -3.80 -10.92
C GLU A 64 -14.23 -4.84 -9.81
N CYS A 65 -13.18 -5.25 -9.08
CA CYS A 65 -13.35 -6.08 -7.87
C CYS A 65 -13.69 -5.28 -6.60
N ALA A 66 -13.25 -4.02 -6.50
CA ALA A 66 -13.45 -3.17 -5.31
C ALA A 66 -14.62 -2.17 -5.42
N MET A 67 -15.05 -1.83 -6.65
CA MET A 67 -16.14 -0.91 -6.99
C MET A 67 -17.19 -1.56 -7.91
N GLY A 68 -16.94 -2.76 -8.42
CA GLY A 68 -17.97 -3.57 -9.07
C GLY A 68 -19.03 -3.96 -8.05
N LYS A 69 -20.12 -3.20 -8.08
CA LYS A 69 -21.31 -3.27 -7.24
C LYS A 69 -21.14 -2.66 -5.85
N LEU A 70 -21.67 -1.45 -5.75
CA LEU A 70 -22.16 -0.79 -4.53
C LEU A 70 -23.24 -1.60 -3.77
N GLU A 71 -23.55 -2.82 -4.22
CA GLU A 71 -24.62 -3.70 -3.72
C GLU A 71 -24.23 -5.19 -3.59
N GLU A 72 -23.03 -5.64 -4.02
CA GLU A 72 -22.59 -7.04 -3.81
C GLU A 72 -21.19 -7.12 -3.20
N VAL A 73 -21.15 -7.76 -2.02
CA VAL A 73 -19.92 -8.16 -1.34
C VAL A 73 -19.18 -9.21 -2.20
N PRO A 74 -17.82 -9.19 -2.28
CA PRO A 74 -17.05 -10.19 -3.00
C PRO A 74 -17.49 -11.62 -2.66
N LEU A 75 -17.81 -12.42 -3.67
CA LEU A 75 -18.46 -13.72 -3.50
C LEU A 75 -17.44 -14.81 -3.16
N TYR A 76 -16.96 -14.77 -1.92
CA TYR A 76 -16.26 -15.89 -1.28
C TYR A 76 -17.23 -16.80 -0.51
N PRO A 77 -16.99 -18.12 -0.46
CA PRO A 77 -17.77 -19.01 0.38
C PRO A 77 -17.57 -18.67 1.88
N PRO A 78 -18.46 -19.12 2.78
CA PRO A 78 -18.25 -18.96 4.21
C PRO A 78 -16.92 -19.58 4.64
N LEU A 79 -16.24 -18.94 5.60
CA LEU A 79 -15.01 -19.48 6.17
C LEU A 79 -15.27 -20.84 6.83
N PRO A 80 -14.30 -21.79 6.78
CA PRO A 80 -14.46 -23.11 7.39
C PRO A 80 -14.80 -23.01 8.88
N ALA A 81 -15.79 -23.79 9.34
CA ALA A 81 -16.13 -23.85 10.75
C ALA A 81 -14.92 -24.35 11.55
N ALA A 82 -14.54 -23.61 12.59
CA ALA A 82 -13.52 -24.07 13.52
C ALA A 82 -14.05 -25.28 14.31
N PRO A 83 -13.26 -26.36 14.47
CA PRO A 83 -13.70 -27.52 15.23
C PRO A 83 -13.81 -27.15 16.71
N PHE A 84 -14.96 -27.45 17.33
CA PHE A 84 -15.11 -27.31 18.77
C PHE A 84 -14.26 -28.36 19.50
N PRO A 85 -13.52 -28.00 20.56
CA PRO A 85 -12.79 -28.96 21.38
C PRO A 85 -13.77 -29.93 22.06
N SER A 86 -13.49 -31.23 22.01
CA SER A 86 -14.37 -32.28 22.55
C SER A 86 -14.40 -32.32 24.09
N ALA A 87 -13.38 -31.76 24.73
CA ALA A 87 -13.32 -31.48 26.16
C ALA A 87 -12.47 -30.22 26.35
N LEU A 88 -12.89 -29.33 27.25
CA LEU A 88 -12.09 -28.18 27.66
C LEU A 88 -11.32 -28.52 28.94
N ASP A 89 -10.04 -28.14 28.97
CA ASP A 89 -9.25 -28.18 30.20
C ASP A 89 -9.85 -27.18 31.22
N VAL A 90 -9.90 -27.57 32.50
CA VAL A 90 -10.31 -26.67 33.59
C VAL A 90 -9.42 -25.42 33.68
N HIS A 91 -8.16 -25.53 33.27
CA HIS A 91 -7.24 -24.40 33.19
C HIS A 91 -7.62 -23.37 32.12
N ALA A 92 -8.34 -23.78 31.06
CA ALA A 92 -8.81 -22.86 30.01
C ALA A 92 -9.75 -21.79 30.56
N ALA A 93 -10.52 -22.09 31.63
CA ALA A 93 -11.42 -21.15 32.29
C ALA A 93 -10.70 -19.99 33.00
N SER A 94 -9.36 -20.01 33.09
CA SER A 94 -8.55 -18.91 33.62
C SER A 94 -8.15 -17.88 32.55
N TYR A 95 -8.50 -18.12 31.29
CA TYR A 95 -8.11 -17.30 30.14
C TYR A 95 -9.35 -16.89 29.33
N ASN A 96 -9.22 -15.78 28.60
CA ASN A 96 -10.19 -15.41 27.59
C ASN A 96 -9.99 -16.25 26.31
N THR A 97 -11.02 -16.35 25.48
CA THR A 97 -10.89 -16.92 24.12
C THR A 97 -9.85 -16.14 23.30
N PRO A 98 -9.05 -16.78 22.43
CA PRO A 98 -8.08 -16.08 21.60
C PRO A 98 -8.69 -14.89 20.84
N LYS A 99 -7.98 -13.75 20.83
CA LYS A 99 -8.45 -12.51 20.21
C LYS A 99 -8.35 -12.54 18.68
N GLN A 100 -9.08 -11.62 18.05
CA GLN A 100 -9.01 -11.41 16.61
C GLN A 100 -7.60 -10.95 16.19
N LEU A 101 -7.17 -11.39 15.01
CA LEU A 101 -5.87 -11.04 14.45
C LEU A 101 -6.00 -9.91 13.44
N SER A 102 -5.16 -8.90 13.59
CA SER A 102 -4.90 -7.89 12.57
C SER A 102 -3.90 -8.45 11.58
N VAL A 103 -4.25 -8.47 10.29
CA VAL A 103 -3.45 -9.06 9.20
C VAL A 103 -3.01 -7.96 8.25
N GLN A 104 -1.78 -8.04 7.76
CA GLN A 104 -1.23 -7.15 6.75
C GLN A 104 -0.62 -7.97 5.62
N LEU A 105 -0.94 -7.59 4.38
CA LEU A 105 -0.45 -8.23 3.17
C LEU A 105 0.60 -7.35 2.50
N ALA A 106 1.73 -7.93 2.08
CA ALA A 106 2.76 -7.23 1.33
C ALA A 106 3.34 -8.09 0.19
N LEU A 107 3.33 -7.56 -1.03
CA LEU A 107 3.94 -8.22 -2.19
C LEU A 107 5.45 -7.99 -2.19
N ILE A 108 6.21 -9.06 -1.99
CA ILE A 108 7.67 -9.08 -2.06
C ILE A 108 8.09 -9.39 -3.51
N ARG A 109 9.01 -8.59 -4.05
CA ARG A 109 9.50 -8.73 -5.44
C ARG A 109 10.66 -9.70 -5.59
N ASN A 110 11.51 -9.85 -4.57
CA ASN A 110 12.70 -10.70 -4.63
C ASN A 110 12.98 -11.35 -3.24
N PRO A 111 12.79 -12.67 -3.10
CA PRO A 111 12.14 -13.57 -4.04
C PRO A 111 10.65 -13.18 -4.23
N PRO A 112 10.04 -13.39 -5.42
CA PRO A 112 8.62 -13.15 -5.62
C PRO A 112 7.76 -13.93 -4.62
N GLY A 113 6.90 -13.23 -3.90
CA GLY A 113 6.07 -13.84 -2.87
C GLY A 113 5.07 -12.86 -2.25
N LEU A 114 4.02 -13.39 -1.63
CA LEU A 114 3.07 -12.61 -0.84
C LEU A 114 3.34 -12.89 0.64
N SER A 115 3.77 -11.84 1.33
CA SER A 115 3.94 -11.83 2.77
C SER A 115 2.59 -11.67 3.45
N VAL A 116 2.28 -12.55 4.40
CA VAL A 116 1.12 -12.44 5.29
C VAL A 116 1.68 -12.25 6.70
N LEU A 117 1.62 -11.02 7.20
CA LEU A 117 2.04 -10.63 8.55
C LEU A 117 0.80 -10.52 9.44
N TRP A 118 0.88 -10.91 10.71
CA TRP A 118 -0.18 -10.69 11.68
C TRP A 118 0.30 -10.37 13.09
N ASN A 119 -0.57 -9.67 13.81
CA ASN A 119 -0.51 -9.45 15.24
C ASN A 119 -1.92 -9.60 15.84
N VAL A 120 -2.06 -9.59 17.17
CA VAL A 120 -3.36 -9.45 17.83
C VAL A 120 -3.92 -8.03 17.58
N GLU A 121 -5.23 -7.92 17.39
CA GLU A 121 -5.91 -6.63 17.13
C GLU A 121 -6.11 -5.79 18.41
N GLU A 122 -6.30 -6.44 19.57
CA GLU A 122 -6.47 -5.81 20.88
C GLU A 122 -5.72 -6.63 21.95
N GLU A 123 -4.79 -6.02 22.68
CA GLU A 123 -4.05 -6.69 23.76
C GLU A 123 -4.99 -7.11 24.91
N ASP A 124 -4.78 -8.33 25.43
CA ASP A 124 -5.57 -8.88 26.53
C ASP A 124 -4.65 -9.39 27.65
N PRO A 125 -4.71 -8.82 28.86
CA PRO A 125 -3.94 -9.30 30.01
C PRO A 125 -4.23 -10.77 30.39
N SER A 126 -5.39 -11.31 29.99
CA SER A 126 -5.81 -12.69 30.21
C SER A 126 -5.81 -13.52 28.91
N ALA A 127 -4.99 -13.13 27.91
CA ALA A 127 -4.80 -13.90 26.70
C ALA A 127 -4.26 -15.32 26.99
N PRO A 128 -4.77 -16.36 26.29
CA PRO A 128 -4.30 -17.72 26.48
C PRO A 128 -2.95 -17.93 25.77
N PRO A 129 -2.11 -18.87 26.23
CA PRO A 129 -0.94 -19.31 25.48
C PRO A 129 -1.35 -19.88 24.11
N MET A 130 -0.82 -19.32 23.03
CA MET A 130 -1.17 -19.75 21.68
C MET A 130 -0.41 -21.04 21.29
N GLU A 131 -1.09 -21.99 20.65
CA GLU A 131 -0.48 -23.20 20.09
C GLU A 131 -0.08 -22.98 18.63
N SER A 132 -0.99 -22.44 17.82
CA SER A 132 -0.81 -22.34 16.38
C SER A 132 -1.70 -21.30 15.70
N TYR A 133 -1.35 -20.97 14.45
CA TYR A 133 -2.12 -20.13 13.55
C TYR A 133 -2.38 -20.87 12.24
N SER A 134 -3.64 -20.91 11.81
CA SER A 134 -4.04 -21.50 10.52
C SER A 134 -4.25 -20.39 9.50
N VAL A 135 -3.52 -20.44 8.39
CA VAL A 135 -3.66 -19.48 7.28
C VAL A 135 -4.56 -20.08 6.21
N TYR A 136 -5.66 -19.40 5.92
CA TYR A 136 -6.61 -19.77 4.87
C TYR A 136 -6.49 -18.82 3.68
N MET A 137 -6.58 -19.39 2.49
CA MET A 137 -6.56 -18.68 1.21
C MET A 137 -7.67 -19.19 0.32
N THR A 138 -8.32 -18.30 -0.41
CA THR A 138 -9.05 -18.66 -1.63
C THR A 138 -8.60 -17.80 -2.81
N VAL A 139 -8.84 -18.29 -4.02
CA VAL A 139 -8.44 -17.69 -5.29
C VAL A 139 -9.71 -17.57 -6.13
N GLU A 140 -9.84 -16.49 -6.90
CA GLU A 140 -10.93 -16.38 -7.88
C GLU A 140 -10.89 -17.54 -8.89
N LYS A 141 -12.07 -18.00 -9.33
CA LYS A 141 -12.18 -19.11 -10.28
C LYS A 141 -11.60 -18.74 -11.63
N ASP A 142 -12.01 -17.57 -12.11
CA ASP A 142 -11.64 -16.97 -13.39
C ASP A 142 -11.05 -15.58 -13.16
N LYS A 143 -10.04 -15.18 -13.94
CA LYS A 143 -9.30 -13.94 -13.74
C LYS A 143 -10.23 -12.71 -13.84
N GLY A 144 -10.25 -11.88 -12.80
CA GLY A 144 -11.11 -10.70 -12.69
C GLY A 144 -12.58 -10.99 -12.37
N SER A 145 -12.98 -12.24 -12.09
CA SER A 145 -14.39 -12.58 -11.84
C SER A 145 -14.88 -12.23 -10.43
N CYS A 146 -13.98 -12.11 -9.46
CA CYS A 146 -14.31 -11.89 -8.04
C CYS A 146 -15.25 -12.94 -7.41
N VAL A 147 -15.43 -14.08 -8.08
CA VAL A 147 -16.11 -15.27 -7.59
C VAL A 147 -15.05 -16.27 -7.15
N PHE A 148 -14.96 -16.52 -5.85
CA PHE A 148 -13.88 -17.32 -5.28
C PHE A 148 -14.20 -18.82 -5.23
N ALA A 149 -13.15 -19.63 -5.25
CA ALA A 149 -13.23 -21.06 -4.99
C ALA A 149 -13.41 -21.36 -3.49
N GLU A 150 -13.51 -22.64 -3.14
CA GLU A 150 -13.48 -23.08 -1.74
C GLU A 150 -12.18 -22.66 -1.02
N TRP A 151 -12.32 -22.30 0.25
CA TRP A 151 -11.19 -21.97 1.12
C TRP A 151 -10.24 -23.16 1.27
N LYS A 152 -8.94 -22.88 1.17
CA LYS A 152 -7.88 -23.86 1.38
C LYS A 152 -6.99 -23.40 2.53
N THR A 153 -6.72 -24.30 3.47
CA THR A 153 -5.66 -24.11 4.46
C THR A 153 -4.31 -24.18 3.73
N LEU A 154 -3.55 -23.10 3.71
CA LEU A 154 -2.19 -23.08 3.18
C LEU A 154 -1.19 -23.78 4.10
N GLY A 155 -1.46 -23.71 5.41
CA GLY A 155 -0.68 -24.37 6.43
C GLY A 155 -1.14 -23.98 7.83
N VAL A 156 -0.67 -24.77 8.80
CA VAL A 156 -0.77 -24.48 10.23
C VAL A 156 0.64 -24.19 10.70
N VAL A 157 0.86 -23.02 11.30
CA VAL A 157 2.17 -22.59 11.81
C VAL A 157 2.13 -22.63 13.33
N LYS A 158 3.11 -23.30 13.95
CA LYS A 158 3.25 -23.29 15.41
C LYS A 158 3.48 -21.85 15.90
N ALA A 159 2.78 -21.44 16.94
CA ALA A 159 2.89 -20.10 17.48
C ALA A 159 4.28 -19.84 18.09
N ILE A 160 4.76 -18.64 17.85
CA ILE A 160 5.92 -18.00 18.51
C ILE A 160 5.47 -16.58 18.92
N PRO A 161 6.26 -15.82 19.72
CA PRO A 161 5.91 -14.45 20.06
C PRO A 161 5.61 -13.60 18.82
N LEU A 162 4.53 -12.82 18.90
CA LEU A 162 4.06 -11.96 17.81
C LEU A 162 4.95 -10.71 17.65
N PRO A 163 4.97 -10.06 16.47
CA PRO A 163 4.21 -10.39 15.26
C PRO A 163 4.78 -11.63 14.53
N MET A 164 3.90 -12.36 13.84
CA MET A 164 4.27 -13.53 13.04
C MET A 164 4.01 -13.30 11.55
N CYS A 165 4.78 -13.98 10.70
CA CYS A 165 4.71 -13.81 9.25
C CYS A 165 4.92 -15.14 8.51
N VAL A 166 4.24 -15.33 7.38
CA VAL A 166 4.62 -16.35 6.37
C VAL A 166 4.78 -15.72 4.99
N LEU A 167 5.63 -16.36 4.17
CA LEU A 167 5.81 -16.02 2.76
C LEU A 167 5.16 -17.08 1.87
N ILE A 168 4.22 -16.67 1.03
CA ILE A 168 3.55 -17.53 0.06
C ILE A 168 4.17 -17.28 -1.31
N SER A 169 4.94 -18.26 -1.81
CA SER A 169 5.63 -18.19 -3.10
C SER A 169 4.91 -18.90 -4.25
N ARG A 170 3.79 -19.59 -3.97
CA ARG A 170 3.02 -20.37 -4.96
C ARG A 170 1.62 -19.82 -5.13
N PHE A 171 1.49 -18.85 -6.02
CA PHE A 171 0.22 -18.24 -6.43
C PHE A 171 0.08 -18.27 -7.95
N LYS A 172 -1.14 -18.03 -8.46
CA LYS A 172 -1.39 -17.79 -9.88
C LYS A 172 -1.19 -16.30 -10.18
N PRO A 173 -0.23 -15.90 -11.05
CA PRO A 173 -0.08 -14.51 -11.47
C PRO A 173 -1.36 -13.95 -12.09
N GLY A 174 -1.69 -12.70 -11.78
CA GLY A 174 -2.87 -11.99 -12.29
C GLY A 174 -4.20 -12.32 -11.61
N TYR A 175 -4.25 -13.26 -10.66
CA TYR A 175 -5.50 -13.65 -9.99
C TYR A 175 -5.71 -12.86 -8.69
N ASN A 176 -6.96 -12.50 -8.41
CA ASN A 176 -7.39 -12.05 -7.08
C ASN A 176 -7.41 -13.20 -6.07
N VAL A 177 -7.01 -12.90 -4.83
CA VAL A 177 -6.89 -13.85 -3.74
C VAL A 177 -7.40 -13.24 -2.42
N CYS A 178 -8.10 -14.04 -1.62
CA CYS A 178 -8.61 -13.64 -0.31
C CYS A 178 -7.91 -14.43 0.80
N PHE A 179 -7.63 -13.77 1.93
CA PHE A 179 -6.97 -14.35 3.09
C PHE A 179 -7.74 -14.17 4.39
N ALA A 180 -7.67 -15.18 5.25
CA ALA A 180 -8.04 -15.09 6.66
C ALA A 180 -7.05 -15.90 7.50
N VAL A 181 -6.74 -15.42 8.70
CA VAL A 181 -5.91 -16.13 9.69
C VAL A 181 -6.74 -16.34 10.95
N VAL A 182 -6.63 -17.51 11.57
CA VAL A 182 -7.24 -17.80 12.88
C VAL A 182 -6.20 -18.38 13.82
N GLY A 183 -6.22 -17.93 15.07
CA GLY A 183 -5.39 -18.46 16.15
C GLY A 183 -6.10 -19.58 16.91
N LYS A 184 -5.32 -20.57 17.33
CA LYS A 184 -5.71 -21.66 18.22
C LYS A 184 -4.82 -21.66 19.46
N ASP A 185 -5.40 -21.73 20.65
CA ASP A 185 -4.64 -21.86 21.90
C ASP A 185 -4.25 -23.32 22.23
N VAL A 186 -3.44 -23.45 23.28
CA VAL A 186 -3.00 -24.76 23.83
C VAL A 186 -4.13 -25.62 24.40
N PHE A 187 -5.33 -25.05 24.61
CA PHE A 187 -6.51 -25.76 25.13
C PHE A 187 -7.44 -26.27 24.02
N GLY A 188 -7.17 -25.91 22.77
CA GLY A 188 -8.00 -26.30 21.63
C GLY A 188 -9.02 -25.25 21.19
N CYS A 189 -9.11 -24.11 21.87
CA CYS A 189 -10.04 -23.05 21.52
C CYS A 189 -9.52 -22.24 20.34
N TYR A 190 -10.40 -21.96 19.38
CA TYR A 190 -10.13 -21.05 18.28
C TYR A 190 -10.70 -19.67 18.59
N GLY A 191 -9.95 -18.63 18.24
CA GLY A 191 -10.46 -17.25 18.21
C GLY A 191 -11.37 -17.00 17.00
N PRO A 192 -11.90 -15.78 16.86
CA PRO A 192 -12.50 -15.36 15.61
C PRO A 192 -11.42 -15.29 14.52
N TYR A 193 -11.82 -15.56 13.27
CA TYR A 193 -10.99 -15.27 12.11
C TYR A 193 -10.65 -13.77 12.04
N SER A 194 -9.47 -13.44 11.51
CA SER A 194 -9.17 -12.08 11.05
C SER A 194 -10.23 -11.57 10.08
N LYS A 195 -10.30 -10.25 9.91
CA LYS A 195 -10.97 -9.66 8.74
C LYS A 195 -10.42 -10.30 7.45
N ILE A 196 -11.27 -10.45 6.44
CA ILE A 196 -10.86 -11.02 5.14
C ILE A 196 -10.11 -9.95 4.37
N HIS A 197 -8.92 -10.28 3.89
CA HIS A 197 -8.05 -9.38 3.13
C HIS A 197 -7.97 -9.84 1.67
N LEU A 198 -8.38 -8.98 0.75
CA LEU A 198 -8.24 -9.16 -0.70
C LEU A 198 -6.86 -8.65 -1.15
N ALA A 199 -6.22 -9.37 -2.07
CA ALA A 199 -5.06 -8.90 -2.80
C ALA A 199 -5.10 -9.37 -4.26
N LEU A 200 -4.65 -8.52 -5.18
CA LEU A 200 -4.33 -8.92 -6.55
C LEU A 200 -2.89 -9.44 -6.58
N ILE A 201 -2.70 -10.65 -7.10
CA ILE A 201 -1.37 -11.14 -7.43
C ILE A 201 -0.94 -10.50 -8.76
N PRO A 202 0.22 -9.80 -8.84
CA PRO A 202 0.68 -9.22 -10.10
C PRO A 202 0.85 -10.28 -11.20
N ASP A 203 0.53 -9.93 -12.44
CA ASP A 203 1.03 -10.66 -13.60
C ASP A 203 2.56 -10.54 -13.60
N THR A 204 3.27 -11.67 -13.52
CA THR A 204 4.74 -11.70 -13.44
C THR A 204 5.38 -11.43 -14.80
N ASN A 205 5.31 -10.17 -15.23
CA ASN A 205 6.14 -9.54 -16.26
C ASN A 205 6.98 -8.39 -15.66
N LEU A 206 7.42 -8.56 -14.41
CA LEU A 206 8.40 -7.67 -13.77
C LEU A 206 9.81 -8.16 -14.11
N THR A 207 10.22 -7.89 -15.35
CA THR A 207 11.62 -7.95 -15.81
C THR A 207 12.43 -6.79 -15.27
#